data_AF-A1VKY3-F1
#
_entry.id   AF-A1VKY3-F1
#
_cell.length_a   1.000
_cell.length_b   1.000
_cell.length_c   1.000
_cell.angle_alpha   90.00
_cell.angle_beta   90.00
_cell.angle_gamma   90.00
#
_symmetry.space_group_name_H-M   'P 1'
#
loop_
_entity.id
_entity.type
_entity.pdbx_description
1 polymer ?
#
loop_
_entity_poly.entity_id
_entity_poly.type
_entity_poly.pdbx_seq_one_letter_code
_entity_poly.pdbx_strand_id
1 'polypeptide(L)'
;MWEQTRQRPRRGTLPRRGKRKKGQQMTIDIDTQVRHITKPGANLFRELGFAPSEAERFQAESRQQINDTQVLKEQLMGELSKWISDNHLKQADAAQILMVSRPRVSDVVNMKSSKFTIDTLVNMLSRIGKPVRLAIG
;
A
#
# COMPACT_ATOMS: atom_id res chain seq x y z
N MET A 1 -29.65 31.82 75.53
CA MET A 1 -28.25 31.37 75.39
C MET A 1 -28.20 30.52 74.11
N TRP A 2 -28.27 31.21 72.95
CA TRP A 2 -27.28 31.25 71.84
C TRP A 2 -27.29 29.91 71.06
N GLU A 3 -27.64 29.77 69.78
CA GLU A 3 -27.11 30.39 68.54
C GLU A 3 -28.13 30.20 67.38
N GLN A 4 -28.51 31.23 66.62
CA GLN A 4 -27.80 31.87 65.51
C GLN A 4 -28.14 31.26 64.12
N THR A 5 -29.20 31.85 63.55
CA THR A 5 -29.52 32.13 62.15
C THR A 5 -28.72 31.41 61.05
N ARG A 6 -29.40 30.49 60.34
CA ARG A 6 -28.99 29.88 59.06
C ARG A 6 -28.69 30.96 57.99
N GLN A 7 -27.42 31.20 57.71
CA GLN A 7 -26.99 31.88 56.48
C GLN A 7 -26.89 30.89 55.32
N ARG A 8 -27.64 31.14 54.25
CA ARG A 8 -27.50 30.48 52.95
C ARG A 8 -26.23 31.03 52.25
N PRO A 9 -25.30 30.19 51.77
CA PRO A 9 -24.21 30.69 50.95
C PRO A 9 -24.74 31.15 49.58
N ARG A 10 -24.33 32.36 49.18
CA ARG A 10 -24.65 32.99 47.91
C ARG A 10 -24.09 32.16 46.75
N ARG A 11 -24.92 31.95 45.72
CA ARG A 11 -24.57 31.29 44.46
C ARG A 11 -23.50 32.15 43.76
N GLY A 12 -22.23 31.78 43.92
CA GLY A 12 -21.11 32.40 43.20
C GLY A 12 -21.26 32.14 41.70
N THR A 13 -21.26 33.20 40.91
CA THR A 13 -21.20 33.15 39.45
C THR A 13 -19.84 32.59 39.03
N LEU A 14 -19.83 31.42 38.39
CA LEU A 14 -18.65 30.89 37.72
C LEU A 14 -18.20 31.89 36.62
N PRO A 15 -16.93 32.29 36.56
CA PRO A 15 -16.44 33.11 35.47
C PRO A 15 -16.54 32.35 34.15
N ARG A 16 -16.99 33.05 33.10
CA ARG A 16 -17.19 32.51 31.75
C ARG A 16 -15.89 31.91 31.22
N ARG A 17 -15.99 30.64 30.84
CA ARG A 17 -15.11 29.86 29.96
C ARG A 17 -14.20 30.75 29.10
N GLY A 18 -12.91 30.80 29.47
CA GLY A 18 -11.88 31.44 28.66
C GLY A 18 -11.93 30.91 27.23
N LYS A 19 -11.87 31.81 26.26
CA LYS A 19 -11.73 31.43 24.85
C LYS A 19 -10.40 30.70 24.71
N ARG A 20 -10.44 29.38 24.51
CA ARG A 20 -9.29 28.61 24.00
C ARG A 20 -8.87 29.31 22.70
N LYS A 21 -7.68 29.92 22.69
CA LYS A 21 -7.02 30.28 21.43
C LYS A 21 -6.92 28.99 20.62
N LYS A 22 -7.46 28.99 19.40
CA LYS A 22 -7.23 27.91 18.43
C LYS A 22 -5.72 27.71 18.37
N GLY A 23 -5.25 26.49 18.65
CA GLY A 23 -3.85 26.15 18.47
C GLY A 23 -3.44 26.57 17.06
N GLN A 24 -2.35 27.32 16.94
CA GLN A 24 -1.71 27.53 15.65
C GLN A 24 -1.30 26.15 15.17
N GLN A 25 -2.08 25.61 14.22
CA GLN A 25 -1.69 24.44 13.47
C GLN A 25 -0.49 24.88 12.64
N MET A 26 0.73 24.52 13.08
CA MET A 26 1.91 24.59 12.24
C MET A 26 1.70 23.60 11.10
N THR A 27 1.22 24.08 9.96
CA THR A 27 1.23 23.32 8.72
C THR A 27 2.70 23.20 8.30
N ILE A 28 3.32 22.06 8.61
CA ILE A 28 4.62 21.72 8.02
C ILE A 28 4.32 21.46 6.55
N ASP A 29 4.53 22.46 5.70
CA ASP A 29 4.52 22.27 4.25
C ASP A 29 5.74 21.42 3.88
N ILE A 30 5.53 20.11 3.79
CA ILE A 30 6.53 19.19 3.29
C ILE A 30 6.58 19.38 1.77
N ASP A 31 7.67 19.97 1.28
CA ASP A 31 7.93 20.09 -0.15
C ASP A 31 8.00 18.69 -0.78
N THR A 32 6.94 18.37 -1.52
CA THR A 32 6.74 17.10 -2.22
C THR A 32 6.93 17.24 -3.73
N GLN A 33 7.48 18.38 -4.20
CA GLN A 33 7.66 18.61 -5.62
C GLN A 33 8.81 17.78 -6.20
N VAL A 34 8.53 17.11 -7.31
CA VAL A 34 9.52 16.32 -8.06
C VAL A 34 10.40 17.26 -8.87
N ARG A 35 11.68 17.37 -8.51
CA ARG A 35 12.65 18.26 -9.17
C ARG A 35 13.34 17.64 -10.37
N HIS A 36 13.42 16.31 -10.43
CA HIS A 36 14.09 15.58 -11.49
C HIS A 36 13.42 14.25 -11.78
N ILE A 37 13.32 13.89 -13.06
CA ILE A 37 12.80 12.61 -13.53
C ILE A 37 13.82 12.02 -14.50
N THR A 38 14.39 10.88 -14.14
CA THR A 38 15.25 10.08 -15.02
C THR A 38 14.44 9.58 -16.20
N LYS A 39 14.98 9.74 -17.42
CA LYS A 39 14.29 9.33 -18.64
C LYS A 39 14.14 7.80 -18.71
N PRO A 40 13.09 7.27 -19.35
CA PRO A 40 12.98 5.84 -19.63
C PRO A 40 14.22 5.33 -20.36
N GLY A 41 14.79 4.22 -19.88
CA GLY A 41 16.00 3.60 -20.45
C GLY A 41 17.33 4.21 -19.99
N ALA A 42 17.33 5.36 -19.30
CA ALA A 42 18.55 5.93 -18.73
C ALA A 42 19.05 5.12 -17.52
N ASN A 43 20.35 5.21 -17.24
CA ASN A 43 20.94 4.61 -16.04
C ASN A 43 20.85 5.61 -14.88
N LEU A 44 19.89 5.38 -13.98
CA LEU A 44 19.69 6.16 -12.76
C LEU A 44 20.98 6.29 -11.93
N PHE A 45 21.79 5.23 -11.84
CA PHE A 45 23.04 5.26 -11.08
C PHE A 45 24.08 6.18 -11.72
N ARG A 46 24.10 6.32 -13.04
CA ARG A 46 24.96 7.34 -13.68
C ARG A 46 24.49 8.75 -13.36
N GLU A 47 23.18 9.00 -13.34
CA GLU A 47 22.61 10.30 -12.97
C GLU A 47 22.87 10.65 -11.50
N LEU A 48 22.98 9.65 -10.62
CA LEU A 48 23.34 9.82 -9.22
C LEU A 48 24.85 10.04 -8.98
N GLY A 49 25.69 9.94 -10.02
CA GLY A 49 27.13 10.22 -9.94
C GLY A 49 28.03 9.02 -9.66
N PHE A 50 27.53 7.79 -9.77
CA PHE A 50 28.38 6.59 -9.66
C PHE A 50 29.34 6.48 -10.86
N ALA A 51 30.50 5.85 -10.63
CA ALA A 51 31.45 5.57 -11.70
C ALA A 51 30.81 4.70 -12.80
N PRO A 52 31.20 4.85 -14.09
CA PRO A 52 30.55 4.15 -15.20
C PRO A 52 30.41 2.64 -15.01
N SER A 53 31.46 1.96 -14.52
CA SER A 53 31.48 0.52 -14.28
C SER A 53 30.56 0.10 -13.11
N GLU A 54 30.57 0.87 -12.01
CA GLU A 54 29.70 0.60 -10.86
C GLU A 54 28.23 0.84 -11.18
N ALA A 55 27.94 1.92 -11.92
CA ALA A 55 26.59 2.24 -12.36
C ALA A 55 26.01 1.15 -13.27
N GLU A 56 26.83 0.57 -14.16
CA GLU A 56 26.43 -0.56 -15.00
C GLU A 56 26.14 -1.81 -14.16
N ARG A 57 27.02 -2.13 -13.20
CA ARG A 57 26.81 -3.27 -12.28
C ARG A 57 25.51 -3.12 -11.50
N PHE A 58 25.29 -1.97 -10.85
CA PHE A 58 24.07 -1.74 -10.08
C PHE A 58 22.81 -1.74 -10.95
N GLN A 59 22.90 -1.23 -12.18
CA GLN A 59 21.79 -1.32 -13.13
C GLN A 59 21.48 -2.77 -13.51
N ALA A 60 22.50 -3.60 -13.73
CA ALA A 60 22.33 -5.01 -14.04
C ALA A 60 21.70 -5.77 -12.86
N GLU A 61 22.24 -5.61 -11.65
CA GLU A 61 21.71 -6.23 -10.42
C GLU A 61 20.26 -5.80 -10.15
N SER A 62 19.96 -4.51 -10.27
CA SER A 62 18.60 -3.99 -10.10
C SER A 62 17.63 -4.57 -11.13
N ARG A 63 18.02 -4.64 -12.41
CA ARG A 63 17.18 -5.24 -13.46
C ARG A 63 16.93 -6.72 -13.19
N GLN A 64 17.94 -7.46 -12.75
CA GLN A 64 17.79 -8.87 -12.41
C GLN A 64 16.75 -9.06 -11.30
N GLN A 65 16.85 -8.33 -10.19
CA GLN A 65 15.90 -8.43 -9.09
C GLN A 65 14.46 -8.08 -9.50
N ILE A 66 14.29 -7.06 -10.35
CA ILE A 66 12.98 -6.68 -10.89
C ILE A 66 12.39 -7.82 -11.73
N ASN A 67 13.20 -8.39 -12.61
CA ASN A 67 12.80 -9.49 -13.49
C ASN A 67 12.40 -10.73 -12.69
N ASP A 68 13.20 -11.14 -11.70
CA ASP A 68 12.93 -12.34 -10.89
C ASP A 68 11.60 -12.21 -10.14
N THR A 69 11.38 -11.03 -9.54
CA THR A 69 10.12 -10.73 -8.84
C THR A 69 8.93 -10.71 -9.81
N GLN A 70 9.12 -10.19 -11.02
CA GLN A 70 8.09 -10.11 -12.03
C GLN A 70 7.69 -11.50 -12.55
N VAL A 71 8.67 -12.35 -12.86
CA VAL A 71 8.44 -13.73 -13.31
C VAL A 71 7.65 -14.52 -12.27
N LEU A 72 8.00 -14.40 -10.99
CA LEU A 72 7.26 -15.08 -9.92
C LEU A 72 5.80 -14.60 -9.84
N LYS A 73 5.55 -13.29 -9.95
CA LYS A 73 4.18 -12.76 -9.97
C LYS A 73 3.40 -13.27 -11.17
N GLU A 74 4.00 -13.28 -12.35
CA GLU A 74 3.36 -13.76 -13.58
C GLU A 74 3.01 -15.25 -13.50
N GLN A 75 3.86 -16.08 -12.89
CA GLN A 75 3.54 -17.49 -12.62
C GLN A 75 2.31 -17.64 -11.71
N LEU A 76 2.26 -16.92 -10.59
CA LEU A 76 1.12 -16.97 -9.67
C LEU A 76 -0.17 -16.45 -10.32
N MET A 77 -0.08 -15.39 -11.13
CA MET A 77 -1.21 -14.84 -11.89
C MET A 77 -1.66 -15.79 -13.00
N GLY A 78 -0.73 -16.52 -13.60
CA GLY A 78 -0.99 -17.61 -14.56
C GLY A 78 -1.85 -18.70 -13.95
N GLU A 79 -1.49 -19.19 -12.76
CA GLU A 79 -2.27 -20.20 -12.05
C GLU A 79 -3.68 -19.71 -11.67
N LEU A 80 -3.82 -18.45 -11.22
CA LEU A 80 -5.13 -17.86 -10.95
C LEU A 80 -5.98 -17.73 -12.22
N SER A 81 -5.39 -17.25 -13.32
CA SER A 81 -6.08 -17.07 -14.59
C SER A 81 -6.52 -18.41 -15.18
N LYS A 82 -5.66 -19.43 -15.08
CA LYS A 82 -5.97 -20.80 -15.46
C LYS A 82 -7.13 -21.34 -14.63
N TRP A 83 -7.10 -21.19 -13.30
CA TRP A 83 -8.20 -21.63 -12.45
C TRP A 83 -9.54 -20.95 -12.80
N ILE A 84 -9.54 -19.65 -13.11
CA ILE A 84 -10.75 -18.94 -13.57
C ILE A 84 -11.29 -19.57 -14.85
N SER A 85 -10.40 -19.86 -15.80
CA SER A 85 -10.74 -20.47 -17.09
C SER A 85 -11.26 -21.90 -16.94
N ASP A 86 -10.56 -22.75 -16.18
CA ASP A 86 -10.87 -24.16 -15.96
C ASP A 86 -12.23 -24.35 -15.27
N ASN A 87 -12.64 -23.38 -14.44
CA ASN A 87 -13.94 -23.39 -13.75
C ASN A 87 -15.03 -22.61 -14.51
N HIS A 88 -14.73 -22.10 -15.72
CA HIS A 88 -15.65 -21.29 -16.54
C HIS A 88 -16.27 -20.10 -15.82
N LEU A 89 -15.52 -19.50 -14.89
CA LEU A 89 -16.03 -18.42 -14.04
C LEU A 89 -16.03 -17.09 -14.79
N LYS A 90 -17.13 -16.35 -14.70
CA LYS A 90 -17.09 -14.93 -15.08
C LYS A 90 -16.26 -14.18 -14.03
N GLN A 91 -15.68 -13.05 -14.42
CA GLN A 91 -14.89 -12.22 -13.49
C GLN A 91 -15.68 -11.78 -12.24
N ALA A 92 -17.00 -11.66 -12.35
CA ALA A 92 -17.88 -11.37 -11.21
C ALA A 92 -17.91 -12.52 -10.19
N ASP A 93 -18.01 -13.75 -10.67
CA ASP A 93 -18.10 -14.94 -9.83
C ASP A 93 -16.73 -15.23 -9.18
N ALA A 94 -15.66 -15.11 -9.97
CA ALA A 94 -14.29 -15.21 -9.46
C ALA A 94 -14.00 -14.16 -8.38
N ALA A 95 -14.53 -12.94 -8.53
CA ALA A 95 -14.36 -11.88 -7.53
C ALA A 95 -15.02 -12.23 -6.19
N GLN A 96 -16.19 -12.88 -6.22
CA GLN A 96 -16.86 -13.36 -5.01
C GLN A 96 -16.07 -14.46 -4.31
N ILE A 97 -15.58 -15.46 -5.07
CA ILE A 97 -14.82 -16.58 -4.52
C ILE A 97 -13.49 -16.11 -3.93
N LEU A 98 -12.77 -15.27 -4.67
CA LEU A 98 -11.48 -14.72 -4.22
C LEU A 98 -11.63 -13.61 -3.16
N MET A 99 -12.87 -13.17 -2.87
CA MET A 99 -13.20 -12.05 -1.97
C MET A 99 -12.45 -10.76 -2.33
N VAL A 100 -12.45 -10.41 -3.61
CA VAL A 100 -11.83 -9.20 -4.14
C VAL A 100 -12.81 -8.43 -5.02
N SER A 101 -12.44 -7.23 -5.43
CA SER A 101 -13.25 -6.48 -6.39
C SER A 101 -13.10 -7.03 -7.81
N ARG A 102 -14.14 -6.90 -8.64
CA ARG A 102 -14.09 -7.27 -10.07
C ARG A 102 -12.94 -6.61 -10.83
N PRO A 103 -12.63 -5.30 -10.66
CA PRO A 103 -11.46 -4.70 -11.30
C PRO A 103 -10.14 -5.41 -10.94
N ARG A 104 -10.03 -5.92 -9.70
CA ARG A 104 -8.85 -6.64 -9.25
C ARG A 104 -8.72 -8.01 -9.93
N VAL A 105 -9.83 -8.71 -10.15
CA VAL A 105 -9.83 -9.93 -11.00
C VAL A 105 -9.43 -9.62 -12.43
N SER A 106 -9.95 -8.52 -13.00
CA SER A 106 -9.56 -8.08 -14.34
C SER A 106 -8.07 -7.76 -14.43
N ASP A 107 -7.48 -7.14 -13.41
CA ASP A 107 -6.04 -6.88 -13.37
C ASP A 107 -5.21 -8.19 -13.28
N VAL A 108 -5.73 -9.25 -12.62
CA VAL A 108 -5.11 -10.59 -12.63
C VAL A 108 -5.16 -11.23 -14.01
N VAL A 109 -6.34 -11.27 -14.63
CA VAL A 109 -6.55 -11.89 -15.95
C VAL A 109 -5.76 -11.17 -17.05
N ASN A 110 -5.59 -9.85 -16.94
CA ASN A 110 -4.79 -9.05 -17.87
C ASN A 110 -3.29 -8.97 -17.51
N MET A 111 -2.81 -9.81 -16.59
CA MET A 111 -1.38 -9.91 -16.21
C MET A 111 -0.75 -8.58 -15.77
N LYS A 112 -1.49 -7.72 -15.06
CA LYS A 112 -0.95 -6.45 -14.52
C LYS A 112 -0.16 -6.66 -13.22
N SER A 113 0.98 -7.34 -13.31
CA SER A 113 1.82 -7.76 -12.18
C SER A 113 2.29 -6.61 -11.28
N SER A 114 2.47 -5.41 -11.82
CA SER A 114 2.84 -4.20 -11.06
C SER A 114 1.81 -3.80 -10.00
N LYS A 115 0.56 -4.25 -10.11
CA LYS A 115 -0.52 -3.94 -9.15
C LYS A 115 -0.61 -4.92 -7.98
N PHE A 116 0.20 -5.98 -7.96
CA PHE A 116 0.12 -7.04 -6.97
C PHE A 116 1.44 -7.26 -6.25
N THR A 117 1.35 -7.55 -4.96
CA THR A 117 2.45 -8.15 -4.18
C THR A 117 2.34 -9.67 -4.27
N ILE A 118 3.47 -10.37 -4.07
CA ILE A 118 3.50 -11.84 -4.02
C ILE A 118 2.56 -12.35 -2.94
N ASP A 119 2.57 -11.75 -1.73
CA ASP A 119 1.70 -12.14 -0.62
C ASP A 119 0.22 -12.08 -0.97
N THR A 120 -0.18 -11.06 -1.73
CA THR A 120 -1.57 -10.94 -2.20
C THR A 120 -1.94 -12.09 -3.12
N LEU A 121 -1.08 -12.42 -4.07
CA LEU A 121 -1.32 -13.49 -5.04
C LEU A 121 -1.33 -14.86 -4.35
N VAL A 122 -0.42 -15.09 -3.41
CA VAL A 122 -0.39 -16.30 -2.57
C VAL A 122 -1.69 -16.42 -1.76
N ASN A 123 -2.16 -15.34 -1.13
CA ASN A 123 -3.42 -15.35 -0.39
C ASN A 123 -4.62 -15.67 -1.30
N MET A 124 -4.64 -15.16 -2.54
CA MET A 124 -5.68 -15.52 -3.52
C MET A 124 -5.63 -17.00 -3.89
N LEU A 125 -4.45 -17.57 -4.12
CA LEU A 125 -4.26 -18.99 -4.42
C LEU A 125 -4.67 -19.90 -3.25
N SER A 126 -4.37 -19.49 -2.02
CA SER A 126 -4.79 -20.20 -0.81
C SER A 126 -6.32 -20.27 -0.67
N ARG A 127 -7.05 -19.21 -1.09
CA ARG A 127 -8.53 -19.18 -1.04
C ARG A 127 -9.19 -20.18 -1.99
N ILE A 128 -8.51 -20.54 -3.07
CA ILE A 128 -8.99 -21.54 -4.03
C ILE A 128 -8.42 -22.94 -3.75
N GLY A 129 -7.77 -23.13 -2.59
CA GLY A 129 -7.25 -24.42 -2.15
C GLY A 129 -6.02 -24.91 -2.93
N LYS A 130 -5.34 -24.02 -3.67
CA LYS A 130 -4.10 -24.37 -4.38
C LYS A 130 -2.88 -24.09 -3.47
N PRO A 131 -2.19 -25.12 -2.95
CA PRO A 131 -0.99 -24.90 -2.15
C PRO A 131 0.13 -24.33 -3.03
N VAL A 132 0.73 -23.22 -2.59
CA VAL A 132 1.88 -22.61 -3.26
C VAL A 132 3.16 -23.14 -2.63
N ARG A 133 4.06 -23.71 -3.45
CA ARG A 133 5.41 -24.09 -3.03
C ARG A 133 6.42 -23.21 -3.76
N LEU A 134 7.20 -22.46 -2.99
CA LEU A 134 8.36 -21.75 -3.50
C LEU A 134 9.61 -22.58 -3.19
N ALA A 135 10.43 -22.86 -4.19
CA ALA A 135 11.73 -23.48 -4.03
C ALA A 135 12.81 -22.46 -4.39
N ILE A 136 13.84 -22.36 -3.55
CA ILE A 136 15.02 -21.53 -3.79
C ILE A 136 16.15 -22.50 -4.10
N GLY A 137 16.79 -22.36 -5.27
CA GLY A 137 17.85 -23.23 -5.77
C GLY A 137 18.84 -22.47 -6.64
#